data_AF-A0A920TGZ8-F1
#
_entry.id   AF-A0A920TGZ8-F1
#
_cell.length_a   1.000
_cell.length_b   1.000
_cell.length_c   1.000
_cell.angle_alpha   90.00
_cell.angle_beta   90.00
_cell.angle_gamma   90.00
#
_symmetry.space_group_name_H-M   'P 1'
#
loop_
_entity.id
_entity.type
_entity.pdbx_description
1 polymer ?
#
loop_
_entity_poly.entity_id
_entity_poly.type
_entity_poly.pdbx_seq_one_letter_code
_entity_poly.pdbx_strand_id
1 'polypeptide(L)'
;MAGTSLAPMAGAEGELAGMLMTRAYHQANGDTERTKILVPDSAHGTNPASAVMAGFEVISLNTDSNGNTDIEGLKYVLSDDIAGFMLTQPSTLGLFEKIYLKL
;
A
#
# COMPACT_ATOMS: atom_id res chain seq x y z
N MET A 1 10.69 22.45 -6.53
CA MET A 1 10.10 21.47 -5.59
C MET A 1 8.68 21.92 -5.28
N ALA A 2 7.67 21.20 -5.78
CA ALA A 2 6.25 21.52 -5.56
C ALA A 2 5.41 20.24 -5.32
N GLY A 3 6.00 19.21 -4.73
CA GLY A 3 5.36 17.90 -4.51
C GLY A 3 5.85 17.19 -3.25
N THR A 4 6.37 17.94 -2.27
CA THR A 4 6.87 17.40 -1.00
C THR A 4 6.25 18.17 0.14
N SER A 5 5.75 17.46 1.15
CA SER A 5 5.28 18.04 2.40
C SER A 5 6.27 17.74 3.51
N LEU A 6 6.56 18.74 4.34
CA LEU A 6 7.37 18.61 5.56
C LEU A 6 6.48 18.62 6.82
N ALA A 7 5.16 18.55 6.64
CA ALA A 7 4.22 18.55 7.77
C ALA A 7 4.29 17.26 8.61
N PRO A 8 4.43 16.04 8.03
CA PRO A 8 4.57 14.83 8.84
C PRO A 8 5.86 14.84 9.65
N MET A 9 5.75 14.59 10.95
CA MET A 9 6.86 14.63 11.91
C MET A 9 7.49 13.24 12.15
N ALA A 10 6.88 12.17 11.63
CA ALA A 10 7.37 10.80 11.72
C ALA A 10 7.00 9.97 10.48
N GLY A 11 7.67 8.82 10.31
CA GLY A 11 7.41 7.91 9.18
C GLY A 11 5.95 7.44 9.11
N ALA A 12 5.39 6.96 10.21
CA ALA A 12 4.00 6.52 10.29
C ALA A 12 2.99 7.66 10.04
N GLU A 13 3.32 8.90 10.42
CA GLU A 13 2.49 10.06 10.09
C GLU A 13 2.56 10.38 8.59
N GLY A 14 3.74 10.18 7.98
CA GLY A 14 3.91 10.28 6.54
C GLY A 14 3.10 9.22 5.78
N GLU A 15 3.07 7.98 6.27
CA GLU A 15 2.22 6.92 5.75
C GLU A 15 0.74 7.32 5.82
N LEU A 16 0.26 7.75 6.99
CA LEU A 16 -1.12 8.19 7.17
C LEU A 16 -1.48 9.36 6.24
N ALA A 17 -0.60 10.37 6.15
CA ALA A 17 -0.80 11.50 5.25
C ALA A 17 -0.88 11.06 3.78
N GLY A 18 -0.03 10.12 3.37
CA GLY A 18 -0.08 9.50 2.05
C GLY A 18 -1.39 8.76 1.81
N MET A 19 -1.87 7.98 2.78
CA MET A 19 -3.13 7.25 2.67
C MET A 19 -4.34 8.19 2.58
N LEU A 20 -4.38 9.25 3.40
CA LEU A 20 -5.43 10.28 3.33
C LEU A 20 -5.42 11.00 1.98
N MET A 21 -4.24 11.28 1.43
CA MET A 21 -4.09 11.85 0.10
C MET A 21 -4.62 10.90 -1.00
N THR A 22 -4.29 9.61 -0.93
CA THR A 22 -4.83 8.58 -1.84
C THR A 22 -6.35 8.52 -1.78
N ARG A 23 -6.93 8.59 -0.57
CA ARG A 23 -8.39 8.61 -0.39
C ARG A 23 -9.02 9.86 -1.03
N ALA A 24 -8.45 11.03 -0.76
CA ALA A 24 -8.93 12.29 -1.32
C ALA A 24 -8.85 12.30 -2.86
N TYR A 25 -7.79 11.72 -3.43
CA TYR A 25 -7.62 11.57 -4.87
C TYR A 25 -8.75 10.74 -5.49
N HIS A 26 -9.01 9.53 -4.97
CA HIS A 26 -10.08 8.67 -5.49
C HIS A 26 -11.46 9.34 -5.35
N GLN A 27 -11.74 9.97 -4.21
CA GLN A 27 -12.99 10.71 -4.00
C GLN A 27 -13.18 11.87 -4.98
N ALA A 28 -12.12 12.64 -5.28
CA ALA A 28 -12.18 13.75 -6.22
C ALA A 28 -12.46 13.29 -7.66
N ASN A 29 -12.09 12.07 -8.01
CA ASN A 29 -12.35 11.46 -9.32
C ASN A 29 -13.68 10.70 -9.40
N GLY A 30 -14.41 10.58 -8.28
CA GLY A 30 -15.63 9.77 -8.21
C GLY A 30 -15.41 8.27 -8.04
N ASP A 31 -14.16 7.83 -7.83
CA ASP A 31 -13.77 6.43 -7.61
C ASP A 31 -14.05 5.99 -6.17
N THR A 32 -15.29 6.15 -5.70
CA THR A 32 -15.65 5.91 -4.29
C THR A 32 -15.66 4.44 -3.88
N GLU A 33 -15.60 3.53 -4.85
CA GLU A 33 -15.56 2.07 -4.63
C GLU A 33 -14.15 1.56 -4.32
N ARG A 34 -13.10 2.38 -4.54
CA ARG A 34 -11.72 2.04 -4.20
C ARG A 34 -11.48 2.19 -2.70
N THR A 35 -11.78 1.14 -1.95
CA THR A 35 -11.75 1.12 -0.48
C THR A 35 -10.73 0.14 0.11
N LYS A 36 -10.03 -0.62 -0.71
CA LYS A 36 -9.08 -1.65 -0.25
C LYS A 36 -7.63 -1.30 -0.53
N ILE A 37 -6.74 -1.62 0.41
CA ILE A 37 -5.30 -1.45 0.27
C ILE A 37 -4.62 -2.79 0.46
N LEU A 38 -3.78 -3.13 -0.52
CA LEU A 38 -2.96 -4.33 -0.46
C LEU A 38 -1.71 -4.05 0.38
N VAL A 39 -1.35 -4.98 1.27
CA VAL A 39 -0.15 -4.88 2.12
C VAL A 39 0.51 -6.26 2.21
N PRO A 40 1.82 -6.41 1.92
CA PRO A 40 2.52 -7.68 2.16
C PRO A 40 2.53 -8.05 3.64
N ASP A 41 2.46 -9.34 3.96
CA ASP A 41 2.56 -9.86 5.34
C ASP A 41 3.89 -9.52 6.02
N SER A 42 4.93 -9.24 5.23
CA SER A 42 6.25 -8.80 5.67
C SER A 42 6.33 -7.31 6.01
N ALA A 43 5.29 -6.52 5.72
CA ALA A 43 5.31 -5.08 5.92
C ALA A 43 5.50 -4.68 7.41
N HIS A 44 6.07 -3.51 7.64
CA HIS A 44 6.10 -2.94 8.98
C HIS A 44 4.67 -2.71 9.49
N GLY A 45 4.43 -2.95 10.79
CA GLY A 45 3.08 -2.89 11.37
C GLY A 45 2.39 -1.53 11.28
N THR A 46 3.14 -0.44 11.03
CA THR A 46 2.56 0.89 10.77
C THR A 46 1.82 0.96 9.45
N ASN A 47 2.22 0.19 8.42
CA ASN A 47 1.57 0.20 7.12
C ASN A 47 0.07 -0.17 7.22
N PRO A 48 -0.30 -1.37 7.72
CA PRO A 48 -1.72 -1.72 7.85
C PRO A 48 -2.44 -0.80 8.84
N ALA A 49 -1.78 -0.35 9.92
CA ALA A 49 -2.39 0.56 10.88
C ALA A 49 -2.75 1.91 10.25
N SER A 50 -1.83 2.52 9.51
CA SER A 50 -2.03 3.79 8.80
C SER A 50 -3.14 3.70 7.75
N ALA A 51 -3.21 2.60 6.99
CA ALA A 51 -4.27 2.38 6.01
C ALA A 51 -5.66 2.24 6.67
N VAL A 52 -5.76 1.46 7.75
CA VAL A 52 -7.01 1.35 8.54
C VAL A 52 -7.40 2.70 9.15
N MET A 53 -6.44 3.45 9.71
CA MET A 53 -6.68 4.78 10.26
C MET A 53 -7.19 5.78 9.20
N ALA A 54 -6.73 5.65 7.96
CA ALA A 54 -7.22 6.45 6.83
C ALA A 54 -8.62 6.00 6.31
N GLY A 55 -9.15 4.88 6.84
CA GLY A 55 -10.48 4.36 6.53
C GLY A 55 -10.53 3.37 5.37
N PHE A 56 -9.40 2.73 5.03
CA PHE A 56 -9.37 1.63 4.06
C PHE A 56 -9.51 0.26 4.75
N GLU A 57 -10.04 -0.70 4.02
CA GLU A 57 -9.91 -2.12 4.33
C GLU A 57 -8.52 -2.59 3.90
N VAL A 58 -7.83 -3.37 4.75
CA VAL A 58 -6.50 -3.90 4.44
C VAL A 58 -6.60 -5.36 4.04
N ILE A 59 -6.06 -5.68 2.87
CA ILE A 59 -5.91 -7.05 2.37
C ILE A 59 -4.44 -7.45 2.48
N SER A 60 -4.16 -8.44 3.31
CA SER A 60 -2.82 -8.98 3.47
C SER A 60 -2.46 -9.89 2.30
N LEU A 61 -1.27 -9.69 1.73
CA LEU A 61 -0.69 -10.55 0.71
C LEU A 61 0.35 -11.47 1.33
N ASN A 62 0.32 -12.74 0.97
CA ASN A 62 1.32 -13.69 1.43
C ASN A 62 2.68 -13.42 0.75
N THR A 63 3.75 -13.74 1.46
CA THR A 63 5.07 -13.90 0.85
C THR A 63 5.28 -15.29 0.27
N ASP A 64 6.08 -15.37 -0.79
CA ASP A 64 6.53 -16.62 -1.40
C ASP A 64 7.63 -17.30 -0.55
N SER A 65 8.06 -18.50 -0.96
CA SER A 65 9.11 -19.24 -0.26
C SER A 65 10.48 -18.55 -0.26
N ASN A 66 10.66 -17.51 -1.06
CA ASN A 66 11.88 -16.70 -1.14
C ASN A 66 11.75 -15.39 -0.36
N GLY A 67 10.62 -15.13 0.32
CA GLY A 67 10.36 -13.91 1.07
C GLY A 67 10.01 -12.68 0.22
N ASN A 68 9.63 -12.87 -1.05
CA ASN A 68 9.07 -11.81 -1.90
C ASN A 68 7.54 -11.84 -1.84
N THR A 69 6.88 -10.78 -2.28
CA THR A 69 5.42 -10.78 -2.47
C THR A 69 5.02 -11.89 -3.46
N ASP A 70 4.03 -12.72 -3.10
CA ASP A 70 3.45 -13.71 -4.01
C ASP A 70 2.72 -12.99 -5.16
N ILE A 71 3.33 -13.05 -6.35
CA ILE A 71 2.82 -12.38 -7.55
C ILE A 71 1.50 -13.00 -8.04
N GLU A 72 1.33 -14.31 -7.91
CA GLU A 72 0.10 -14.97 -8.36
C GLU A 72 -1.04 -14.66 -7.40
N GLY A 73 -0.77 -14.65 -6.09
CA GLY A 73 -1.69 -14.16 -5.07
C GLY A 73 -2.07 -12.68 -5.30
N LEU A 74 -1.09 -11.83 -5.59
CA LEU A 74 -1.32 -10.42 -5.93
C LEU A 74 -2.24 -10.28 -7.15
N LYS A 75 -1.98 -10.97 -8.26
CA LYS A 75 -2.86 -10.94 -9.45
C LYS A 75 -4.28 -11.39 -9.15
N TYR A 76 -4.44 -12.40 -8.30
CA TYR A 76 -5.75 -12.95 -7.95
C TYR A 76 -6.62 -11.95 -7.18
N VAL A 77 -6.01 -11.10 -6.34
CA VAL A 77 -6.74 -10.12 -5.53
C VAL A 77 -6.90 -8.75 -6.17
N LEU A 78 -6.34 -8.53 -7.38
CA LEU A 78 -6.51 -7.26 -8.08
C LEU A 78 -7.95 -7.14 -8.61
N SER A 79 -8.59 -6.05 -8.21
CA SER A 79 -9.98 -5.71 -8.56
C SER A 79 -10.19 -4.20 -8.58
N ASP A 80 -11.34 -3.76 -9.09
CA ASP A 80 -11.65 -2.33 -9.26
C ASP A 80 -11.84 -1.58 -7.93
N ASP A 81 -12.04 -2.29 -6.82
CA ASP A 81 -12.16 -1.75 -5.46
C ASP A 81 -10.80 -1.57 -4.75
N ILE A 82 -9.68 -1.89 -5.41
CA ILE A 82 -8.34 -1.64 -4.89
C ILE A 82 -7.95 -0.17 -5.10
N ALA A 83 -7.62 0.52 -4.00
CA ALA A 83 -7.16 1.90 -3.96
C ALA A 83 -5.64 2.05 -4.09
N GLY A 84 -4.87 1.01 -3.74
CA GLY A 84 -3.41 1.07 -3.73
C GLY A 84 -2.72 -0.14 -3.11
N PHE A 85 -1.40 -0.12 -3.14
CA PHE A 85 -0.52 -1.16 -2.63
C PHE A 85 0.64 -0.53 -1.84
N MET A 86 0.78 -0.88 -0.56
CA MET A 86 1.86 -0.39 0.29
C MET A 86 3.03 -1.38 0.27
N LEU A 87 4.11 -1.01 -0.42
CA LEU A 87 5.32 -1.82 -0.57
C LEU A 87 6.51 -1.18 0.15
N THR A 88 7.34 -2.00 0.78
CA THR A 88 8.66 -1.58 1.31
C THR A 88 9.75 -2.10 0.38
N GLN A 89 10.63 -1.21 -0.10
CA GLN A 89 11.67 -1.57 -1.07
C GLN A 89 13.02 -0.93 -0.71
N PRO A 90 14.07 -1.71 -0.37
CA PRO A 90 14.08 -3.17 -0.17
C PRO A 90 13.05 -3.64 0.85
N SER A 91 12.61 -4.89 0.79
CA SER A 91 11.66 -5.44 1.75
C SER A 91 12.22 -5.42 3.17
N THR A 92 11.40 -5.72 4.18
CA THR A 92 11.84 -5.81 5.58
C THR A 92 12.87 -6.94 5.81
N LEU A 93 13.01 -7.86 4.85
CA LEU A 93 14.05 -8.89 4.81
C LEU A 93 15.35 -8.40 4.13
N GLY A 94 15.39 -7.15 3.67
CA GLY A 94 16.51 -6.57 2.93
C GLY A 94 16.61 -7.05 1.47
N LEU A 95 15.56 -7.67 0.94
CA LEU A 95 15.53 -8.21 -0.43
C LEU A 95 15.00 -7.16 -1.39
N PHE A 96 15.61 -7.05 -2.57
CA PHE A 96 15.04 -6.27 -3.66
C PHE A 96 13.98 -7.09 -4.39
N GLU A 97 12.71 -6.78 -4.15
CA GLU A 97 11.62 -7.52 -4.79
C GLU A 97 11.54 -7.21 -6.29
N LYS A 98 11.45 -8.26 -7.08
CA LYS A 98 11.29 -8.19 -8.54
C LYS A 98 9.81 -8.26 -8.92
N ILE A 99 9.03 -7.30 -8.44
CA ILE A 99 7.61 -7.18 -8.78
C ILE A 99 7.50 -6.59 -10.18
N TYR A 100 7.32 -7.45 -11.18
CA TYR A 100 7.03 -7.06 -12.56
C TYR A 100 5.59 -7.43 -12.88
N LEU A 101 4.65 -6.50 -12.72
CA LEU A 101 3.33 -6.60 -13.35
C LEU A 101 3.36 -5.88 -14.68
N LYS A 102 3.16 -6.63 -15.76
CA LYS A 102 2.68 -6.05 -17.02
C LYS A 102 1.19 -5.77 -16.79
N LEU A 103 0.86 -4.50 -16.59
CA LEU A 103 -0.51 -3.99 -16.67
C LEU A 103 -1.00 -4.07 -18.12
#